data_AF-A0A9E1T0N2-F1
#
_entry.id   AF-A0A9E1T0N2-F1
#
_cell.length_a   1.000
_cell.length_b   1.000
_cell.length_c   1.000
_cell.angle_alpha   90.00
_cell.angle_beta   90.00
_cell.angle_gamma   90.00
#
_symmetry.space_group_name_H-M   'P 1'
#
loop_
_entity.id
_entity.type
_entity.pdbx_description
1 polymer ?
#
loop_
_entity_poly.entity_id
_entity_poly.type
_entity_poly.pdbx_seq_one_letter_code
_entity_poly.pdbx_strand_id
1 'polypeptide(L)'
;MILLPLLITAFTSQLTNGPSVELRAGMFLGARVAKVEQKLPVRKQVVLVPDEATYLDEISKWSTQARWPVLFDQEPLVSQFVRAFKPETVWRRESVDKTIKNKEQAMELAVASAWDGDGSIENAFAALRLPPMGVVFTNANDAARTGAVALAAGRGQLLRFITDDWGPVHKILSETSTTALQREIDSELQTAGVKYQGIGDTIDALTLCLSLPSRVTSSIALENPIAVTDAVGRDETGKRFAWTGWLFGSKAQSTYMAMCSLFLERNQYWFCNTYPNTGGWAKYGIGAIEETLPQYGIDVEVIGGSSTVLRQAEVGGVTADVVYFTSKGNPDFLELSDERIAPSWLPILNRPASLYFLHSWSLKNPEARTTVGGTWLSRGVYAYIGSSHEPMLGAFVPPTEIVRRTMSLVPFLIAGRWNPGENPYARVWRLNTIGDPLMLCPPKGAIKRTYLEAVENEAYTSLATLAKESLQETVNQPSDQAFARAISLLCSKGDDSIAQDVWNISATQGTLGPLSARAVLPALFRLQNTDAFLHAFSLLNTKMGIEQDMLWQLVSSRADTPLQVLIDNLRKPFELDDLLIIRTRVERLRGVNAVISIIQDKLKTAKGRNQRGFQRLLKEYND
;
A
#
# COMPACT_ATOMS: atom_id res chain seq x y z
N MET A 1 -22.25 24.33 0.61
CA MET A 1 -22.19 25.38 -0.43
C MET A 1 -20.76 25.87 -0.75
N ILE A 2 -19.71 25.04 -0.53
CA ILE A 2 -18.28 25.38 -0.74
C ILE A 2 -17.64 24.57 -1.89
N LEU A 3 -18.38 23.62 -2.50
CA LEU A 3 -17.86 22.78 -3.59
C LEU A 3 -17.78 23.51 -4.96
N LEU A 4 -18.57 24.56 -5.16
CA LEU A 4 -18.66 25.27 -6.45
C LEU A 4 -17.48 26.24 -6.73
N PRO A 5 -16.94 26.99 -5.73
CA PRO A 5 -15.78 27.87 -5.98
C PRO A 5 -14.47 27.11 -6.25
N LEU A 6 -14.30 25.92 -5.64
CA LEU A 6 -13.11 25.08 -5.81
C LEU A 6 -12.97 24.52 -7.23
N LEU A 7 -14.10 24.30 -7.90
CA LEU A 7 -14.15 23.94 -9.31
C LEU A 7 -13.66 25.08 -10.22
N ILE A 8 -13.80 26.34 -9.82
CA ILE A 8 -13.55 27.50 -10.71
C ILE A 8 -12.10 27.99 -10.64
N THR A 9 -11.43 27.90 -9.49
CA THR A 9 -10.03 28.33 -9.33
C THR A 9 -9.01 27.40 -9.99
N ALA A 10 -9.38 26.16 -10.35
CA ALA A 10 -8.50 25.24 -11.07
C ALA A 10 -8.35 25.53 -12.58
N PHE A 11 -9.06 26.54 -13.12
CA PHE A 11 -9.18 26.79 -14.56
C PHE A 11 -8.41 28.01 -15.11
N THR A 12 -7.58 28.70 -14.33
CA THR A 12 -6.91 29.93 -14.81
C THR A 12 -5.54 29.76 -15.46
N SER A 13 -5.10 28.54 -15.77
CA SER A 13 -3.91 28.37 -16.61
C SER A 13 -3.96 27.13 -17.53
N GLN A 14 -4.19 27.41 -18.81
CA GLN A 14 -3.95 26.57 -20.01
C GLN A 14 -4.89 25.38 -20.28
N LEU A 15 -5.97 25.64 -21.04
CA LEU A 15 -6.25 25.05 -22.37
C LEU A 15 -7.58 25.64 -22.89
N THR A 16 -7.61 26.04 -24.17
CA THR A 16 -8.76 26.66 -24.86
C THR A 16 -9.94 25.71 -25.10
N ASN A 17 -9.86 24.47 -24.64
CA ASN A 17 -10.92 23.47 -24.70
C ASN A 17 -11.24 23.02 -23.27
N GLY A 18 -12.53 22.98 -22.92
CA GLY A 18 -12.99 22.50 -21.61
C GLY A 18 -12.51 21.08 -21.28
N PRO A 19 -12.70 20.61 -20.03
CA PRO A 19 -12.21 19.31 -19.60
C PRO A 19 -12.74 18.18 -20.49
N SER A 20 -11.90 17.17 -20.76
CA SER A 20 -12.28 15.99 -21.55
C SER A 20 -13.49 15.29 -20.94
N VAL A 21 -14.21 14.50 -21.75
CA VAL A 21 -15.40 13.74 -21.28
C VAL A 21 -15.02 12.82 -20.11
N GLU A 22 -13.90 12.11 -20.23
CA GLU A 22 -13.41 11.22 -19.17
C GLU A 22 -12.98 11.97 -17.90
N LEU A 23 -12.33 13.14 -18.03
CA LEU A 23 -11.99 13.94 -16.85
C LEU A 23 -13.24 14.40 -16.11
N ARG A 24 -14.27 14.85 -16.84
CA ARG A 24 -15.57 15.22 -16.24
C ARG A 24 -16.22 14.02 -15.55
N ALA A 25 -16.25 12.86 -16.20
CA ALA A 25 -16.77 11.63 -15.60
C ALA A 25 -16.02 11.26 -14.31
N GLY A 26 -14.69 11.34 -14.29
CA GLY A 26 -13.88 11.10 -13.10
C GLY A 26 -14.19 12.08 -11.95
N MET A 27 -14.41 13.35 -12.26
CA MET A 27 -14.85 14.36 -11.27
C MET A 27 -16.25 14.05 -10.73
N PHE A 28 -17.20 13.65 -11.59
CA PHE A 28 -18.55 13.27 -11.16
C PHE A 28 -18.55 12.02 -10.30
N LEU A 29 -17.79 10.99 -10.68
CA LEU A 29 -17.59 9.79 -9.90
C LEU A 29 -17.03 10.13 -8.51
N GLY A 30 -15.98 10.95 -8.45
CA GLY A 30 -15.40 11.38 -7.18
C GLY A 30 -16.36 12.19 -6.30
N ALA A 31 -17.16 13.07 -6.90
CA ALA A 31 -18.20 13.80 -6.17
C ALA A 31 -19.28 12.86 -5.61
N ARG A 32 -19.66 11.80 -6.34
CA ARG A 32 -20.56 10.75 -5.83
C ARG A 32 -19.93 10.00 -4.65
N VAL A 33 -18.64 9.62 -4.76
CA VAL A 33 -17.90 8.96 -3.68
C VAL A 33 -17.88 9.84 -2.42
N ALA A 34 -17.51 11.12 -2.56
CA ALA A 34 -17.46 12.07 -1.46
C ALA A 34 -18.83 12.22 -0.77
N LYS A 35 -19.93 12.23 -1.55
CA LYS A 35 -21.29 12.30 -1.01
C LYS A 35 -21.67 11.05 -0.21
N VAL A 36 -21.26 9.86 -0.66
CA VAL A 36 -21.46 8.62 0.09
C VAL A 36 -20.66 8.66 1.39
N GLU A 37 -19.38 9.03 1.33
CA GLU A 37 -18.53 9.11 2.52
C GLU A 37 -19.05 10.10 3.57
N GLN A 38 -19.59 11.25 3.16
CA GLN A 38 -20.18 12.23 4.06
C GLN A 38 -21.42 11.72 4.79
N LYS A 39 -22.18 10.82 4.15
CA LYS A 39 -23.43 10.29 4.68
C LYS A 39 -23.26 9.11 5.63
N LEU A 40 -22.14 8.39 5.56
CA LEU A 40 -21.90 7.18 6.34
C LEU A 40 -21.05 7.50 7.58
N PRO A 41 -21.64 7.54 8.79
CA PRO A 41 -20.91 7.85 10.00
C PRO A 41 -19.87 6.78 10.34
N VAL A 42 -18.74 7.20 10.91
CA VAL A 42 -17.62 6.32 11.27
C VAL A 42 -17.44 6.32 12.78
N ARG A 43 -17.48 5.15 13.43
CA ARG A 43 -17.09 5.05 14.84
C ARG A 43 -15.59 5.17 14.97
N LYS A 44 -15.12 5.89 15.98
CA LYS A 44 -13.69 6.02 16.32
C LYS A 44 -13.18 4.80 17.06
N GLN A 45 -13.37 3.63 16.48
CA GLN A 45 -12.86 2.36 16.99
C GLN A 45 -12.23 1.55 15.87
N VAL A 46 -11.36 0.62 16.23
CA VAL A 46 -10.85 -0.41 15.32
C VAL A 46 -11.18 -1.77 15.93
N VAL A 47 -11.73 -2.69 15.15
CA VAL A 47 -12.00 -4.06 15.61
C VAL A 47 -11.04 -5.03 14.93
N LEU A 48 -10.26 -5.74 15.75
CA LEU A 48 -9.35 -6.79 15.32
C LEU A 48 -10.07 -8.13 15.39
N VAL A 49 -10.07 -8.88 14.28
CA VAL A 49 -10.74 -10.18 14.16
C VAL A 49 -9.75 -11.32 13.94
N PRO A 50 -10.00 -12.51 14.52
CA PRO A 50 -9.09 -13.64 14.44
C PRO A 50 -9.24 -14.44 13.14
N ASP A 51 -10.42 -14.43 12.53
CA ASP A 51 -10.76 -15.28 11.38
C ASP A 51 -11.80 -14.63 10.45
N GLU A 52 -12.03 -15.28 9.31
CA GLU A 52 -12.91 -14.77 8.26
C GLU A 52 -14.40 -14.84 8.61
N ALA A 53 -14.83 -15.82 9.40
CA ALA A 53 -16.23 -15.91 9.81
C ALA A 53 -16.58 -14.72 10.72
N THR A 54 -15.68 -14.42 11.64
CA THR A 54 -15.75 -13.27 12.54
C THR A 54 -15.62 -11.95 11.79
N TYR A 55 -14.79 -11.91 10.74
CA TYR A 55 -14.70 -10.76 9.84
C TYR A 55 -16.02 -10.47 9.12
N LEU A 56 -16.62 -11.45 8.45
CA LEU A 56 -17.89 -11.26 7.73
C LEU A 56 -19.03 -10.91 8.67
N ASP A 57 -19.08 -11.55 9.84
CA ASP A 57 -20.04 -11.21 10.89
C ASP A 57 -19.85 -9.76 11.36
N GLU A 58 -18.62 -9.28 11.53
CA GLU A 58 -18.37 -7.89 11.93
C GLU A 58 -18.73 -6.87 10.84
N ILE A 59 -18.43 -7.16 9.57
CA ILE A 59 -18.84 -6.31 8.44
C ILE A 59 -20.37 -6.26 8.32
N SER A 60 -21.07 -7.37 8.59
CA SER A 60 -22.54 -7.41 8.55
C SER A 60 -23.22 -6.51 9.58
N LYS A 61 -22.48 -6.03 10.60
CA LYS A 61 -22.97 -5.07 11.60
C LYS A 61 -22.84 -3.62 11.13
N TRP A 62 -22.17 -3.35 10.02
CA TRP A 62 -22.22 -2.03 9.41
C TRP A 62 -23.65 -1.73 8.95
N SER A 63 -23.97 -0.45 8.82
CA SER A 63 -25.27 0.06 8.38
C SER A 63 -25.10 1.47 7.83
N THR A 64 -26.17 2.07 7.30
CA THR A 64 -26.14 3.50 6.96
C THR A 64 -25.97 4.40 8.19
N GLN A 65 -26.19 3.87 9.40
CA GLN A 65 -26.07 4.60 10.67
C GLN A 65 -24.66 4.59 11.25
N ALA A 66 -23.89 3.52 11.03
CA ALA A 66 -22.54 3.42 11.55
C ALA A 66 -21.72 2.35 10.82
N ARG A 67 -20.43 2.63 10.67
CA ARG A 67 -19.38 1.69 10.24
C ARG A 67 -18.08 1.97 10.96
N TRP A 68 -17.14 1.02 10.95
CA TRP A 68 -15.84 1.15 11.60
C TRP A 68 -14.80 0.25 10.95
N PRO A 69 -13.51 0.59 11.00
CA PRO A 69 -12.45 -0.29 10.53
C PRO A 69 -12.48 -1.68 11.19
N VAL A 70 -12.39 -2.73 10.37
CA VAL A 70 -12.25 -4.13 10.79
C VAL A 70 -11.00 -4.71 10.15
N LEU A 71 -10.05 -5.19 10.95
CA LEU A 71 -8.76 -5.69 10.47
C LEU A 71 -8.50 -7.09 11.01
N PHE A 72 -7.79 -7.90 10.24
CA PHE A 72 -7.17 -9.11 10.80
C PHE A 72 -6.02 -8.71 11.72
N ASP A 73 -5.88 -9.40 12.84
CA ASP A 73 -4.84 -9.14 13.85
C ASP A 73 -3.45 -9.56 13.35
N GLN A 74 -2.87 -8.76 12.44
CA GLN A 74 -1.60 -9.05 11.78
C GLN A 74 -0.70 -7.81 11.68
N GLU A 75 0.48 -7.88 12.32
CA GLU A 75 1.50 -6.85 12.22
C GLU A 75 2.35 -6.97 10.93
N PRO A 76 2.87 -5.85 10.38
CA PRO A 76 2.76 -4.47 10.89
C PRO A 76 1.47 -3.74 10.48
N LEU A 77 0.54 -4.41 9.78
CA LEU A 77 -0.64 -3.77 9.18
C LEU A 77 -1.55 -3.12 10.21
N VAL A 78 -1.74 -3.78 11.37
CA VAL A 78 -2.53 -3.24 12.49
C VAL A 78 -1.90 -1.97 13.05
N SER A 79 -0.64 -2.02 13.49
CA SER A 79 0.01 -0.84 14.09
C SER A 79 0.13 0.33 13.11
N GLN A 80 0.42 0.07 11.83
CA GLN A 80 0.40 1.09 10.79
C GLN A 80 -0.99 1.75 10.70
N PHE A 81 -2.04 0.96 10.54
CA PHE A 81 -3.41 1.49 10.43
C PHE A 81 -3.83 2.26 11.68
N VAL A 82 -3.60 1.73 12.88
CA VAL A 82 -3.98 2.37 14.16
C VAL A 82 -3.31 3.73 14.32
N ARG A 83 -2.01 3.83 14.01
CA ARG A 83 -1.29 5.12 14.01
C ARG A 83 -1.90 6.13 13.05
N ALA A 84 -2.44 5.65 11.93
CA ALA A 84 -3.03 6.50 10.93
C ALA A 84 -4.47 6.93 11.23
N PHE A 85 -5.28 6.00 11.71
CA PHE A 85 -6.68 6.23 12.00
C PHE A 85 -6.90 6.93 13.35
N LYS A 86 -6.00 6.71 14.33
CA LYS A 86 -6.06 7.27 15.69
C LYS A 86 -7.42 7.02 16.38
N PRO A 87 -7.82 5.75 16.57
CA PRO A 87 -9.08 5.42 17.22
C PRO A 87 -9.09 5.82 18.71
N GLU A 88 -10.29 6.01 19.28
CA GLU A 88 -10.49 6.11 20.73
C GLU A 88 -10.26 4.75 21.40
N THR A 89 -10.61 3.65 20.74
CA THR A 89 -10.37 2.29 21.26
C THR A 89 -10.06 1.30 20.14
N VAL A 90 -9.11 0.40 20.42
CA VAL A 90 -8.88 -0.79 19.60
C VAL A 90 -9.41 -1.99 20.37
N TRP A 91 -10.34 -2.71 19.75
CA TRP A 91 -11.00 -3.89 20.28
C TRP A 91 -10.39 -5.14 19.65
N ARG A 92 -10.26 -6.21 20.42
CA ARG A 92 -10.08 -7.57 19.92
C ARG A 92 -11.41 -8.30 20.09
N ARG A 93 -11.87 -8.94 19.02
CA ARG A 93 -13.13 -9.67 18.99
C ARG A 93 -12.89 -11.16 19.19
N GLU A 94 -13.72 -11.80 20.01
CA GLU A 94 -13.73 -13.26 20.13
C GLU A 94 -14.20 -13.94 18.84
N SER A 95 -13.70 -15.13 18.54
CA SER A 95 -14.17 -15.87 17.37
C SER A 95 -15.66 -16.19 17.53
N VAL A 96 -16.41 -16.08 16.44
CA VAL A 96 -17.80 -16.53 16.43
C VAL A 96 -17.93 -18.05 16.34
N ASP A 97 -16.82 -18.79 16.20
CA ASP A 97 -16.76 -20.26 16.08
C ASP A 97 -17.73 -20.84 15.03
N LYS A 98 -17.92 -20.11 13.92
CA LYS A 98 -18.81 -20.50 12.82
C LYS A 98 -18.02 -20.97 11.61
N THR A 99 -18.38 -22.13 11.08
CA THR A 99 -17.92 -22.56 9.76
C THR A 99 -18.77 -21.90 8.67
N ILE A 100 -18.12 -21.25 7.70
CA ILE A 100 -18.79 -20.69 6.52
C ILE A 100 -19.12 -21.83 5.56
N LYS A 101 -20.41 -22.17 5.42
CA LYS A 101 -20.88 -23.23 4.51
C LYS A 101 -20.88 -22.79 3.04
N ASN A 102 -21.44 -21.62 2.77
CA ASN A 102 -21.46 -20.98 1.46
C ASN A 102 -20.83 -19.59 1.60
N LYS A 103 -19.62 -19.42 1.04
CA LYS A 103 -18.87 -18.17 1.14
C LYS A 103 -19.50 -17.05 0.33
N GLU A 104 -20.00 -17.33 -0.87
CA GLU A 104 -20.60 -16.33 -1.75
C GLU A 104 -21.82 -15.72 -1.08
N GLN A 105 -22.73 -16.57 -0.61
CA GLN A 105 -23.92 -16.14 0.12
C GLN A 105 -23.58 -15.37 1.41
N ALA A 106 -22.59 -15.84 2.20
CA ALA A 106 -22.19 -15.14 3.41
C ALA A 106 -21.60 -13.75 3.12
N MET A 107 -20.85 -13.62 2.01
CA MET A 107 -20.29 -12.36 1.55
C MET A 107 -21.39 -11.41 1.05
N GLU A 108 -22.32 -11.89 0.22
CA GLU A 108 -23.45 -11.10 -0.27
C GLU A 108 -24.31 -10.56 0.86
N LEU A 109 -24.64 -11.42 1.84
CA LEU A 109 -25.41 -11.03 3.02
C LEU A 109 -24.68 -9.97 3.86
N ALA A 110 -23.36 -10.10 4.04
CA ALA A 110 -22.58 -9.10 4.76
C ALA A 110 -22.60 -7.73 4.05
N VAL A 111 -22.49 -7.72 2.71
CA VAL A 111 -22.58 -6.47 1.93
C VAL A 111 -23.99 -5.89 1.94
N ALA A 112 -25.03 -6.71 1.80
CA ALA A 112 -26.42 -6.26 1.87
C ALA A 112 -26.74 -5.66 3.24
N SER A 113 -26.30 -6.31 4.32
CA SER A 113 -26.50 -5.86 5.71
C SER A 113 -25.84 -4.51 5.97
N ALA A 114 -24.63 -4.29 5.42
CA ALA A 114 -23.93 -3.00 5.49
C ALA A 114 -24.73 -1.82 4.93
N TRP A 115 -25.76 -2.11 4.13
CA TRP A 115 -26.68 -1.16 3.51
C TRP A 115 -28.13 -1.39 3.93
N ASP A 116 -28.33 -1.85 5.17
CA ASP A 116 -29.62 -2.04 5.84
C ASP A 116 -30.56 -3.07 5.16
N GLY A 117 -30.02 -3.96 4.33
CA GLY A 117 -30.76 -5.06 3.69
C GLY A 117 -30.53 -6.42 4.36
N ASP A 118 -31.43 -7.37 4.11
CA ASP A 118 -31.42 -8.71 4.72
C ASP A 118 -31.30 -9.87 3.70
N GLY A 119 -31.31 -9.55 2.39
CA GLY A 119 -31.35 -10.53 1.31
C GLY A 119 -30.22 -10.36 0.29
N SER A 120 -30.44 -9.49 -0.70
CA SER A 120 -29.46 -9.23 -1.78
C SER A 120 -28.98 -7.78 -1.77
N ILE A 121 -27.81 -7.57 -2.36
CA ILE A 121 -27.17 -6.26 -2.49
C ILE A 121 -28.06 -5.33 -3.33
N GLU A 122 -28.63 -5.85 -4.42
CA GLU A 122 -29.50 -5.10 -5.33
C GLU A 122 -30.76 -4.60 -4.62
N ASN A 123 -31.38 -5.44 -3.78
CA ASN A 123 -32.57 -5.06 -3.03
C ASN A 123 -32.24 -3.98 -1.99
N ALA A 124 -31.11 -4.11 -1.29
CA ALA A 124 -30.64 -3.11 -0.34
C ALA A 124 -30.42 -1.75 -1.03
N PHE A 125 -29.73 -1.75 -2.17
CA PHE A 125 -29.49 -0.53 -2.95
C PHE A 125 -30.78 0.08 -3.52
N ALA A 126 -31.69 -0.75 -4.01
CA ALA A 126 -32.99 -0.30 -4.53
C ALA A 126 -33.83 0.36 -3.43
N ALA A 127 -33.88 -0.21 -2.23
CA ALA A 127 -34.61 0.34 -1.08
C ALA A 127 -34.07 1.73 -0.69
N LEU A 128 -32.74 1.91 -0.74
CA LEU A 128 -32.07 3.19 -0.46
C LEU A 128 -32.05 4.15 -1.65
N ARG A 129 -32.55 3.75 -2.82
CA ARG A 129 -32.43 4.48 -4.09
C ARG A 129 -30.99 4.89 -4.38
N LEU A 130 -30.06 3.98 -4.11
CA LEU A 130 -28.62 4.18 -4.26
C LEU A 130 -28.16 3.51 -5.56
N PRO A 131 -27.79 4.27 -6.60
CA PRO A 131 -27.12 3.69 -7.76
C PRO A 131 -25.75 3.13 -7.33
N PRO A 132 -25.37 1.91 -7.75
CA PRO A 132 -24.09 1.33 -7.36
C PRO A 132 -22.94 2.23 -7.80
N MET A 133 -21.91 2.33 -6.96
CA MET A 133 -20.71 3.13 -7.20
C MET A 133 -19.70 2.45 -8.13
N GLY A 134 -19.97 1.19 -8.51
CA GLY A 134 -19.10 0.34 -9.31
C GLY A 134 -19.35 -1.13 -9.02
N VAL A 135 -18.45 -1.97 -9.49
CA VAL A 135 -18.52 -3.43 -9.27
C VAL A 135 -17.17 -3.94 -8.78
N VAL A 136 -17.20 -4.83 -7.80
CA VAL A 136 -16.05 -5.56 -7.29
C VAL A 136 -16.18 -7.02 -7.73
N PHE A 137 -15.19 -7.50 -8.48
CA PHE A 137 -15.09 -8.90 -8.91
C PHE A 137 -14.14 -9.65 -8.00
N THR A 138 -14.51 -10.86 -7.59
CA THR A 138 -13.66 -11.74 -6.79
C THR A 138 -13.98 -13.20 -7.09
N ASN A 139 -13.33 -14.12 -6.37
CA ASN A 139 -13.66 -15.53 -6.36
C ASN A 139 -13.76 -16.00 -4.90
N ALA A 140 -14.71 -16.90 -4.61
CA ALA A 140 -14.94 -17.42 -3.26
C ALA A 140 -13.72 -18.15 -2.64
N ASN A 141 -12.80 -18.65 -3.47
CA ASN A 141 -11.59 -19.34 -3.03
C ASN A 141 -10.38 -18.42 -2.89
N ASP A 142 -10.34 -17.28 -3.56
CA ASP A 142 -9.21 -16.35 -3.48
C ASP A 142 -9.21 -15.57 -2.15
N ALA A 143 -8.05 -15.44 -1.50
CA ALA A 143 -7.92 -14.77 -0.22
C ALA A 143 -8.26 -13.26 -0.27
N ALA A 144 -8.10 -12.61 -1.43
CA ALA A 144 -8.38 -11.20 -1.64
C ALA A 144 -9.87 -10.84 -1.54
N ARG A 145 -10.76 -11.85 -1.52
CA ARG A 145 -12.22 -11.68 -1.37
C ARG A 145 -12.63 -10.91 -0.11
N THR A 146 -11.81 -10.94 0.94
CA THR A 146 -12.08 -10.18 2.17
C THR A 146 -11.95 -8.67 1.94
N GLY A 147 -10.97 -8.23 1.14
CA GLY A 147 -10.90 -6.88 0.60
C GLY A 147 -12.08 -6.55 -0.33
N ALA A 148 -12.54 -7.54 -1.12
CA ALA A 148 -13.70 -7.36 -2.00
C ALA A 148 -14.97 -7.00 -1.23
N VAL A 149 -15.27 -7.75 -0.17
CA VAL A 149 -16.40 -7.49 0.73
C VAL A 149 -16.30 -6.11 1.36
N ALA A 150 -15.13 -5.71 1.86
CA ALA A 150 -14.95 -4.41 2.49
C ALA A 150 -15.21 -3.26 1.51
N LEU A 151 -14.68 -3.33 0.29
CA LEU A 151 -14.92 -2.29 -0.71
C LEU A 151 -16.39 -2.25 -1.13
N ALA A 152 -17.01 -3.41 -1.39
CA ALA A 152 -18.42 -3.49 -1.74
C ALA A 152 -19.33 -2.90 -0.64
N ALA A 153 -19.14 -3.34 0.61
CA ALA A 153 -19.86 -2.86 1.78
C ALA A 153 -19.58 -1.37 2.06
N GLY A 154 -18.32 -0.93 1.93
CA GLY A 154 -17.91 0.43 2.30
C GLY A 154 -18.19 1.50 1.25
N ARG A 155 -18.25 1.15 -0.03
CA ARG A 155 -18.47 2.07 -1.15
C ARG A 155 -19.89 2.02 -1.72
N GLY A 156 -20.64 0.95 -1.45
CA GLY A 156 -21.91 0.69 -2.14
C GLY A 156 -21.65 0.23 -3.56
N GLN A 157 -20.75 -0.75 -3.72
CA GLN A 157 -20.49 -1.41 -5.01
C GLN A 157 -21.19 -2.77 -5.03
N LEU A 158 -21.55 -3.23 -6.23
CA LEU A 158 -22.00 -4.61 -6.41
C LEU A 158 -20.81 -5.55 -6.17
N LEU A 159 -21.10 -6.74 -5.64
CA LEU A 159 -20.13 -7.83 -5.52
C LEU A 159 -20.49 -8.91 -6.54
N ARG A 160 -19.51 -9.34 -7.34
CA ARG A 160 -19.67 -10.38 -8.36
C ARG A 160 -18.56 -11.41 -8.27
N PHE A 161 -18.91 -12.65 -8.62
CA PHE A 161 -18.01 -13.78 -8.55
C PHE A 161 -17.63 -14.22 -9.97
N ILE A 162 -16.32 -14.36 -10.19
CA ILE A 162 -15.74 -14.85 -11.45
C ILE A 162 -14.84 -16.05 -11.16
N THR A 163 -14.48 -16.78 -12.20
CA THR A 163 -13.65 -17.98 -12.13
C THR A 163 -12.29 -17.65 -11.49
N ASP A 164 -11.77 -18.58 -10.68
CA ASP A 164 -10.35 -18.58 -10.29
C ASP A 164 -9.51 -19.19 -11.43
N ASP A 165 -8.19 -19.28 -11.29
CA ASP A 165 -7.29 -19.83 -12.33
C ASP A 165 -6.92 -18.92 -13.53
N TRP A 166 -6.70 -17.63 -13.25
CA TRP A 166 -6.03 -16.73 -14.24
C TRP A 166 -4.50 -16.83 -14.20
N GLY A 167 -3.94 -17.61 -13.28
CA GLY A 167 -2.50 -17.76 -13.09
C GLY A 167 -1.87 -16.73 -12.13
N PRO A 168 -0.57 -16.89 -11.79
CA PRO A 168 0.07 -16.10 -10.73
C PRO A 168 0.49 -14.70 -11.20
N VAL A 169 0.62 -13.80 -10.23
CA VAL A 169 0.84 -12.35 -10.40
C VAL A 169 2.02 -11.98 -11.30
N HIS A 170 3.12 -12.72 -11.21
CA HIS A 170 4.34 -12.45 -11.97
C HIS A 170 4.30 -12.89 -13.45
N LYS A 171 3.25 -13.59 -13.90
CA LYS A 171 3.14 -14.10 -15.28
C LYS A 171 2.55 -13.05 -16.23
N ILE A 172 2.32 -13.46 -17.48
CA ILE A 172 1.60 -12.71 -18.49
C ILE A 172 0.41 -13.56 -18.90
N LEU A 173 -0.79 -12.99 -18.86
CA LEU A 173 -2.01 -13.66 -19.33
C LEU A 173 -1.99 -13.72 -20.86
N SER A 174 -2.30 -14.88 -21.44
CA SER A 174 -2.36 -15.06 -22.90
C SER A 174 -3.48 -14.20 -23.51
N GLU A 175 -3.45 -13.96 -24.82
CA GLU A 175 -4.53 -13.22 -25.49
C GLU A 175 -5.88 -13.92 -25.33
N THR A 176 -5.93 -15.23 -25.57
CA THR A 176 -7.15 -16.03 -25.40
C THR A 176 -7.72 -15.94 -23.98
N SER A 177 -6.86 -16.06 -22.97
CA SER A 177 -7.27 -15.95 -21.56
C SER A 177 -7.67 -14.52 -21.20
N THR A 178 -7.06 -13.50 -21.80
CA THR A 178 -7.42 -12.09 -21.60
C THR A 178 -8.81 -11.79 -22.15
N THR A 179 -9.11 -12.27 -23.36
CA THR A 179 -10.45 -12.16 -23.94
C THR A 179 -11.47 -12.94 -23.13
N ALA A 180 -11.12 -14.12 -22.60
CA ALA A 180 -12.02 -14.88 -21.72
C ALA A 180 -12.36 -14.10 -20.44
N LEU A 181 -11.35 -13.52 -19.77
CA LEU A 181 -11.56 -12.67 -18.59
C LEU A 181 -12.45 -11.46 -18.90
N GLN A 182 -12.21 -10.76 -20.02
CA GLN A 182 -13.02 -9.61 -20.42
C GLN A 182 -14.48 -9.99 -20.71
N ARG A 183 -14.71 -11.13 -21.36
CA ARG A 183 -16.07 -11.64 -21.65
C ARG A 183 -16.81 -12.06 -20.39
N GLU A 184 -16.14 -12.70 -19.45
CA GLU A 184 -16.75 -13.08 -18.18
C GLU A 184 -17.15 -11.84 -17.37
N ILE A 185 -16.25 -10.84 -17.29
CA ILE A 185 -16.57 -9.54 -16.67
C ILE A 185 -17.76 -8.87 -17.36
N ASP A 186 -17.80 -8.83 -18.70
CA ASP A 186 -18.92 -8.24 -19.42
C ASP A 186 -20.23 -8.99 -19.14
N SER A 187 -20.21 -10.34 -19.13
CA SER A 187 -21.37 -11.16 -18.77
C SER A 187 -21.91 -10.81 -17.39
N GLU A 188 -21.04 -10.70 -16.39
CA GLU A 188 -21.44 -10.31 -15.03
C GLU A 188 -21.99 -8.88 -14.98
N LEU A 189 -21.44 -7.94 -15.76
CA LEU A 189 -21.95 -6.58 -15.85
C LEU A 189 -23.34 -6.51 -16.51
N GLN A 190 -23.63 -7.36 -17.51
CA GLN A 190 -24.97 -7.45 -18.12
C GLN A 190 -26.04 -7.79 -17.07
N THR A 191 -25.70 -8.64 -16.09
CA THR A 191 -26.63 -9.02 -15.01
C THR A 191 -26.91 -7.90 -14.00
N ALA A 192 -26.09 -6.85 -13.95
CA ALA A 192 -26.21 -5.78 -12.97
C ALA A 192 -27.47 -4.92 -13.16
N GLY A 193 -28.13 -4.98 -14.34
CA GLY A 193 -29.39 -4.27 -14.60
C GLY A 193 -29.30 -2.74 -14.60
N VAL A 194 -28.08 -2.19 -14.63
CA VAL A 194 -27.80 -0.74 -14.67
C VAL A 194 -26.93 -0.41 -15.88
N LYS A 195 -26.89 0.87 -16.26
CA LYS A 195 -26.09 1.30 -17.41
C LYS A 195 -24.60 1.14 -17.15
N TYR A 196 -23.92 0.55 -18.13
CA TYR A 196 -22.48 0.39 -18.26
C TYR A 196 -22.18 0.32 -19.78
N GLN A 197 -20.91 0.39 -20.20
CA GLN A 197 -20.38 0.48 -21.60
C GLN A 197 -20.00 1.90 -22.08
N GLY A 198 -20.45 2.95 -21.39
CA GLY A 198 -19.99 4.33 -21.58
C GLY A 198 -19.32 4.88 -20.32
N ILE A 199 -18.23 5.62 -20.48
CA ILE A 199 -17.67 6.37 -19.36
C ILE A 199 -18.68 7.42 -18.86
N GLY A 200 -18.89 7.49 -17.55
CA GLY A 200 -19.93 8.32 -16.94
C GLY A 200 -21.32 7.67 -16.90
N ASP A 201 -21.45 6.39 -17.29
CA ASP A 201 -22.62 5.59 -16.96
C ASP A 201 -22.71 5.30 -15.45
N THR A 202 -23.67 4.47 -15.03
CA THR A 202 -23.83 4.15 -13.60
C THR A 202 -22.63 3.39 -13.06
N ILE A 203 -22.13 2.42 -13.84
CA ILE A 203 -20.88 1.69 -13.58
C ILE A 203 -19.79 2.22 -14.50
N ASP A 204 -18.86 2.95 -13.91
CA ASP A 204 -17.62 3.43 -14.55
C ASP A 204 -16.37 3.13 -13.68
N ALA A 205 -16.52 2.33 -12.63
CA ALA A 205 -15.42 1.84 -11.80
C ALA A 205 -15.53 0.33 -11.52
N LEU A 206 -14.45 -0.39 -11.79
CA LEU A 206 -14.32 -1.83 -11.55
C LEU A 206 -13.17 -2.10 -10.57
N THR A 207 -13.32 -3.08 -9.69
CA THR A 207 -12.22 -3.53 -8.84
C THR A 207 -12.05 -5.02 -8.96
N LEU A 208 -10.85 -5.47 -9.31
CA LEU A 208 -10.48 -6.89 -9.30
C LEU A 208 -9.90 -7.22 -7.92
N CYS A 209 -10.52 -8.12 -7.17
CA CYS A 209 -10.04 -8.59 -5.87
C CYS A 209 -9.74 -10.09 -5.94
N LEU A 210 -8.66 -10.43 -6.63
CA LEU A 210 -8.19 -11.80 -6.84
C LEU A 210 -6.74 -11.79 -7.33
N SER A 211 -6.10 -12.94 -7.22
CA SER A 211 -4.77 -13.19 -7.79
C SER A 211 -4.89 -13.35 -9.30
N LEU A 212 -4.18 -12.50 -10.05
CA LEU A 212 -4.13 -12.58 -11.51
C LEU A 212 -2.82 -11.99 -12.04
N PRO A 213 -2.37 -12.34 -13.25
CA PRO A 213 -1.16 -11.78 -13.85
C PRO A 213 -1.21 -10.25 -13.96
N SER A 214 -0.17 -9.57 -13.50
CA SER A 214 -0.05 -8.10 -13.62
C SER A 214 -0.02 -7.59 -15.07
N ARG A 215 0.21 -8.49 -16.03
CA ARG A 215 0.41 -8.19 -17.45
C ARG A 215 -0.44 -9.10 -18.31
N VAL A 216 -0.88 -8.59 -19.44
CA VAL A 216 -1.68 -9.33 -20.42
C VAL A 216 -1.18 -9.11 -21.84
N THR A 217 -1.46 -10.06 -22.73
CA THR A 217 -1.37 -9.88 -24.17
C THR A 217 -2.77 -9.59 -24.71
N SER A 218 -2.91 -8.61 -25.61
CA SER A 218 -4.19 -8.32 -26.25
C SER A 218 -4.00 -7.71 -27.64
N SER A 219 -4.94 -8.00 -28.55
CA SER A 219 -5.01 -7.42 -29.90
C SER A 219 -5.45 -5.96 -29.91
N ILE A 220 -6.10 -5.45 -28.86
CA ILE A 220 -6.42 -4.02 -28.75
C ILE A 220 -5.18 -3.14 -28.52
N ALA A 221 -4.05 -3.75 -28.16
CA ALA A 221 -2.80 -3.05 -27.90
C ALA A 221 -1.90 -3.05 -29.15
N LEU A 222 -1.30 -1.89 -29.46
CA LEU A 222 -0.27 -1.82 -30.51
C LEU A 222 1.02 -2.53 -30.10
N GLU A 223 1.30 -2.61 -28.80
CA GLU A 223 2.48 -3.27 -28.27
C GLU A 223 2.14 -4.06 -27.03
N ASN A 224 2.64 -5.29 -26.94
CA ASN A 224 2.46 -6.19 -25.82
C ASN A 224 3.78 -6.40 -25.04
N PRO A 225 3.72 -6.80 -23.76
CA PRO A 225 2.51 -6.90 -22.94
C PRO A 225 2.04 -5.52 -22.44
N ILE A 226 0.77 -5.45 -22.04
CA ILE A 226 0.12 -4.29 -21.42
C ILE A 226 -0.30 -4.60 -19.98
N ALA A 227 -0.73 -3.58 -19.24
CA ALA A 227 -1.21 -3.71 -17.87
C ALA A 227 -2.64 -4.27 -17.83
N VAL A 228 -2.88 -5.24 -16.94
CA VAL A 228 -4.20 -5.88 -16.81
C VAL A 228 -5.30 -4.89 -16.41
N THR A 229 -4.98 -3.94 -15.52
CA THR A 229 -5.92 -2.92 -15.05
C THR A 229 -6.21 -1.81 -16.08
N ASP A 230 -5.45 -1.75 -17.18
CA ASP A 230 -5.79 -0.86 -18.30
C ASP A 230 -6.52 -1.62 -19.42
N ALA A 231 -6.33 -2.95 -19.51
CA ALA A 231 -7.04 -3.81 -20.45
C ALA A 231 -8.49 -4.06 -20.00
N VAL A 232 -8.70 -4.30 -18.71
CA VAL A 232 -10.03 -4.45 -18.12
C VAL A 232 -10.69 -3.08 -17.96
N GLY A 233 -11.98 -2.98 -18.31
CA GLY A 233 -12.70 -1.70 -18.38
C GLY A 233 -12.63 -1.01 -19.75
N ARG A 234 -12.22 -1.75 -20.80
CA ARG A 234 -12.23 -1.32 -22.19
C ARG A 234 -13.01 -2.29 -23.07
N ASP A 235 -13.64 -1.77 -24.11
CA ASP A 235 -14.33 -2.56 -25.13
C ASP A 235 -13.34 -3.18 -26.15
N GLU A 236 -13.89 -3.93 -27.11
CA GLU A 236 -13.12 -4.60 -28.18
C GLU A 236 -12.38 -3.62 -29.11
N THR A 237 -12.72 -2.33 -29.10
CA THR A 237 -12.01 -1.28 -29.85
C THR A 237 -10.90 -0.61 -29.02
N GLY A 238 -10.79 -0.97 -27.74
CA GLY A 238 -9.87 -0.36 -26.79
C GLY A 238 -10.39 0.95 -26.18
N LYS A 239 -11.66 1.32 -26.41
CA LYS A 239 -12.27 2.49 -25.77
C LYS A 239 -12.62 2.17 -24.32
N ARG A 240 -12.28 3.09 -23.42
CA ARG A 240 -12.53 2.94 -21.97
C ARG A 240 -14.01 3.16 -21.66
N PHE A 241 -14.60 2.24 -20.91
CA PHE A 241 -15.94 2.39 -20.32
C PHE A 241 -15.89 2.43 -18.79
N ALA A 242 -14.83 1.92 -18.17
CA ALA A 242 -14.63 1.98 -16.73
C ALA A 242 -13.13 2.04 -16.36
N TRP A 243 -12.84 2.57 -15.18
CA TRP A 243 -11.50 2.52 -14.59
C TRP A 243 -11.36 1.33 -13.65
N THR A 244 -10.25 0.60 -13.76
CA THR A 244 -10.03 -0.63 -13.00
C THR A 244 -8.96 -0.47 -11.92
N GLY A 245 -9.29 -0.81 -10.69
CA GLY A 245 -8.33 -1.05 -9.60
C GLY A 245 -8.11 -2.54 -9.35
N TRP A 246 -7.03 -2.89 -8.66
CA TRP A 246 -6.68 -4.29 -8.40
C TRP A 246 -6.13 -4.50 -6.98
N LEU A 247 -6.74 -5.42 -6.23
CA LEU A 247 -6.28 -5.90 -4.93
C LEU A 247 -5.96 -7.40 -5.05
N PHE A 248 -4.88 -7.82 -4.41
CA PHE A 248 -4.45 -9.21 -4.33
C PHE A 248 -3.72 -9.47 -3.00
N GLY A 249 -3.36 -10.72 -2.75
CA GLY A 249 -2.59 -11.11 -1.56
C GLY A 249 -3.45 -11.79 -0.50
N SER A 250 -2.95 -11.81 0.74
CA SER A 250 -3.63 -12.49 1.84
C SER A 250 -4.93 -11.78 2.26
N LYS A 251 -5.72 -12.44 3.11
CA LYS A 251 -6.92 -11.85 3.70
C LYS A 251 -6.57 -10.55 4.44
N ALA A 252 -5.54 -10.59 5.29
CA ALA A 252 -5.08 -9.42 6.03
C ALA A 252 -4.60 -8.28 5.12
N GLN A 253 -3.82 -8.59 4.07
CA GLN A 253 -3.31 -7.58 3.15
C GLN A 253 -4.44 -6.90 2.37
N SER A 254 -5.33 -7.68 1.76
CA SER A 254 -6.45 -7.14 0.98
C SER A 254 -7.46 -6.35 1.84
N THR A 255 -7.80 -6.85 3.03
CA THR A 255 -8.59 -6.10 4.02
C THR A 255 -7.89 -4.82 4.45
N TYR A 256 -6.59 -4.87 4.77
CA TYR A 256 -5.82 -3.67 5.11
C TYR A 256 -5.90 -2.62 4.00
N MET A 257 -5.74 -3.02 2.73
CA MET A 257 -5.82 -2.08 1.62
C MET A 257 -7.20 -1.42 1.49
N ALA A 258 -8.26 -2.22 1.63
CA ALA A 258 -9.63 -1.73 1.60
C ALA A 258 -9.92 -0.78 2.78
N MET A 259 -9.56 -1.16 4.01
CA MET A 259 -9.77 -0.34 5.20
C MET A 259 -8.99 0.98 5.11
N CYS A 260 -7.75 0.95 4.61
CA CYS A 260 -6.97 2.16 4.37
C CYS A 260 -7.67 3.10 3.39
N SER A 261 -8.20 2.57 2.28
CA SER A 261 -8.95 3.36 1.30
C SER A 261 -10.19 4.03 1.91
N LEU A 262 -10.97 3.25 2.66
CA LEU A 262 -12.27 3.67 3.21
C LEU A 262 -12.15 4.69 4.34
N PHE A 263 -11.19 4.50 5.26
CA PHE A 263 -11.22 5.15 6.57
C PHE A 263 -10.11 6.17 6.81
N LEU A 264 -8.99 6.12 6.08
CA LEU A 264 -7.89 7.05 6.32
C LEU A 264 -8.10 8.38 5.60
N GLU A 265 -7.78 9.47 6.31
CA GLU A 265 -7.56 10.78 5.70
C GLU A 265 -6.16 10.84 5.08
N ARG A 266 -5.96 11.77 4.13
CA ARG A 266 -4.73 11.88 3.35
C ARG A 266 -4.28 13.33 3.30
N ASN A 267 -3.56 13.74 4.34
CA ASN A 267 -3.18 15.14 4.54
C ASN A 267 -1.67 15.34 4.61
N GLN A 268 -0.86 14.28 4.57
CA GLN A 268 0.61 14.34 4.62
C GLN A 268 1.23 13.74 3.37
N TYR A 269 1.90 14.57 2.58
CA TYR A 269 2.47 14.19 1.29
C TYR A 269 3.99 14.21 1.36
N TRP A 270 4.61 13.18 0.79
CA TRP A 270 6.06 13.05 0.74
C TRP A 270 6.51 12.88 -0.71
N PHE A 271 7.43 13.74 -1.15
CA PHE A 271 7.94 13.77 -2.52
C PHE A 271 9.43 13.45 -2.53
N CYS A 272 9.82 12.42 -3.29
CA CYS A 272 11.21 12.14 -3.61
C CYS A 272 11.43 12.29 -5.11
N ASN A 273 12.11 13.35 -5.52
CA ASN A 273 12.37 13.64 -6.93
C ASN A 273 13.84 13.38 -7.30
N THR A 274 14.10 12.36 -8.13
CA THR A 274 15.45 12.05 -8.62
C THR A 274 15.76 12.66 -9.98
N TYR A 275 14.81 13.33 -10.62
CA TYR A 275 14.96 13.84 -11.97
C TYR A 275 15.49 15.29 -11.99
N PRO A 276 16.38 15.62 -12.95
CA PRO A 276 16.89 16.97 -13.09
C PRO A 276 15.79 17.92 -13.57
N ASN A 277 15.91 19.20 -13.20
CA ASN A 277 14.99 20.24 -13.63
C ASN A 277 15.30 20.78 -15.04
N THR A 278 15.70 19.91 -15.97
CA THR A 278 16.08 20.28 -17.34
C THR A 278 15.45 19.34 -18.38
N GLY A 279 15.26 19.85 -19.60
CA GLY A 279 14.72 19.08 -20.73
C GLY A 279 13.34 18.48 -20.46
N GLY A 280 13.08 17.30 -21.05
CA GLY A 280 11.80 16.59 -20.89
C GLY A 280 11.52 16.06 -19.48
N TRP A 281 12.54 15.97 -18.63
CA TRP A 281 12.43 15.50 -17.25
C TRP A 281 11.82 16.52 -16.30
N ALA A 282 12.01 17.82 -16.57
CA ALA A 282 11.49 18.92 -15.74
C ALA A 282 9.97 18.84 -15.55
N LYS A 283 9.22 18.39 -16.57
CA LYS A 283 7.76 18.20 -16.51
C LYS A 283 7.33 17.15 -15.48
N TYR A 284 8.21 16.20 -15.15
CA TYR A 284 7.95 15.11 -14.21
C TYR A 284 8.52 15.35 -12.82
N GLY A 285 9.08 16.54 -12.57
CA GLY A 285 9.41 17.01 -11.24
C GLY A 285 8.16 17.46 -10.46
N ILE A 286 8.40 18.17 -9.36
CA ILE A 286 7.34 18.60 -8.43
C ILE A 286 6.75 19.98 -8.75
N GLY A 287 7.38 20.78 -9.61
CA GLY A 287 6.92 22.14 -9.94
C GLY A 287 6.66 22.99 -8.69
N ALA A 288 5.53 23.68 -8.63
CA ALA A 288 5.10 24.54 -7.51
C ALA A 288 4.27 23.79 -6.44
N ILE A 289 4.32 22.45 -6.38
CA ILE A 289 3.51 21.66 -5.44
C ILE A 289 3.80 22.03 -3.98
N GLU A 290 5.08 22.21 -3.63
CA GLU A 290 5.52 22.54 -2.27
C GLU A 290 4.92 23.85 -1.75
N GLU A 291 4.69 24.82 -2.64
CA GLU A 291 4.06 26.11 -2.32
C GLU A 291 2.52 26.04 -2.36
N THR A 292 1.96 25.17 -3.21
CA THR A 292 0.52 25.15 -3.51
C THR A 292 -0.27 24.30 -2.54
N LEU A 293 0.20 23.10 -2.21
CA LEU A 293 -0.53 22.13 -1.38
C LEU A 293 -0.82 22.60 0.06
N PRO A 294 0.09 23.33 0.75
CA PRO A 294 -0.19 23.87 2.08
C PRO A 294 -1.42 24.80 2.11
N GLN A 295 -1.73 25.48 1.01
CA GLN A 295 -2.91 26.34 0.88
C GLN A 295 -4.23 25.55 0.95
N TYR A 296 -4.17 24.24 0.72
CA TYR A 296 -5.28 23.30 0.82
C TYR A 296 -5.24 22.46 2.11
N GLY A 297 -4.39 22.85 3.07
CA GLY A 297 -4.24 22.18 4.35
C GLY A 297 -3.50 20.84 4.27
N ILE A 298 -2.72 20.63 3.22
CA ILE A 298 -1.91 19.43 3.02
C ILE A 298 -0.47 19.72 3.45
N ASP A 299 0.03 18.94 4.41
CA ASP A 299 1.43 18.97 4.84
C ASP A 299 2.29 18.35 3.74
N VAL A 300 3.40 18.99 3.38
CA VAL A 300 4.29 18.53 2.31
C VAL A 300 5.73 18.45 2.82
N GLU A 301 6.37 17.33 2.54
CA GLU A 301 7.82 17.15 2.65
C GLU A 301 8.38 16.82 1.26
N VAL A 302 9.42 17.55 0.86
CA VAL A 302 10.16 17.30 -0.38
C VAL A 302 11.59 16.95 -0.03
N ILE A 303 12.08 15.83 -0.55
CA ILE A 303 13.47 15.44 -0.46
C ILE A 303 14.13 15.37 -1.84
N GLY A 304 15.42 15.67 -1.87
CA GLY A 304 16.25 15.44 -3.05
C GLY A 304 16.42 13.94 -3.31
N GLY A 305 16.46 13.54 -4.58
CA GLY A 305 16.56 12.14 -4.96
C GLY A 305 17.98 11.56 -5.00
N SER A 306 18.88 12.01 -4.13
CA SER A 306 20.20 11.37 -3.96
C SER A 306 20.11 10.27 -2.90
N SER A 307 21.00 9.29 -3.01
CA SER A 307 21.07 8.17 -2.07
C SER A 307 21.33 8.59 -0.63
N THR A 308 22.17 9.60 -0.44
CA THR A 308 22.53 10.10 0.89
C THR A 308 21.36 10.82 1.52
N VAL A 309 20.62 11.61 0.75
CA VAL A 309 19.41 12.30 1.23
C VAL A 309 18.31 11.29 1.54
N LEU A 310 18.10 10.29 0.68
CA LEU A 310 17.13 9.23 0.93
C LEU A 310 17.44 8.46 2.23
N ARG A 311 18.70 8.05 2.42
CA ARG A 311 19.15 7.35 3.64
C ARG A 311 18.96 8.18 4.91
N GLN A 312 19.11 9.49 4.83
CA GLN A 312 18.87 10.39 5.97
C GLN A 312 17.38 10.54 6.26
N ALA A 313 16.55 10.65 5.22
CA ALA A 313 15.10 10.82 5.36
C ALA A 313 14.39 9.55 5.87
N GLU A 314 14.96 8.36 5.63
CA GLU A 314 14.33 7.09 6.03
C GLU A 314 14.73 6.57 7.42
N VAL A 315 15.60 7.28 8.16
CA VAL A 315 16.01 6.85 9.51
C VAL A 315 14.81 6.81 10.43
N GLY A 316 14.48 5.64 10.96
CA GLY A 316 13.29 5.42 11.79
C GLY A 316 11.97 5.37 11.00
N GLY A 317 12.03 5.31 9.67
CA GLY A 317 10.90 5.14 8.79
C GLY A 317 10.21 6.45 8.38
N VAL A 318 9.48 6.39 7.26
CA VAL A 318 8.78 7.53 6.67
C VAL A 318 7.31 7.56 7.11
N THR A 319 6.83 8.75 7.43
CA THR A 319 5.43 9.01 7.80
C THR A 319 4.78 9.86 6.72
N ALA A 320 3.98 9.24 5.86
CA ALA A 320 3.28 9.92 4.79
C ALA A 320 1.97 9.18 4.46
N ASP A 321 0.94 9.92 4.06
CA ASP A 321 -0.33 9.36 3.57
C ASP A 321 -0.32 9.19 2.04
N VAL A 322 0.40 10.07 1.32
CA VAL A 322 0.58 10.03 -0.13
C VAL A 322 2.05 10.24 -0.47
N VAL A 323 2.61 9.33 -1.26
CA VAL A 323 4.01 9.35 -1.70
C VAL A 323 4.07 9.54 -3.21
N TYR A 324 4.87 10.50 -3.65
CA TYR A 324 5.28 10.64 -5.04
C TYR A 324 6.78 10.39 -5.12
N PHE A 325 7.17 9.39 -5.89
CA PHE A 325 8.58 9.04 -6.03
C PHE A 325 8.91 8.89 -7.52
N THR A 326 9.94 9.60 -7.98
CA THR A 326 10.48 9.45 -9.32
C THR A 326 11.81 8.72 -9.28
N SER A 327 12.04 7.79 -10.20
CA SER A 327 13.34 7.13 -10.42
C SER A 327 13.36 6.47 -11.79
N LYS A 328 14.46 5.82 -12.15
CA LYS A 328 14.54 4.93 -13.31
C LYS A 328 15.18 3.61 -12.90
N GLY A 329 15.03 2.56 -13.70
CA GLY A 329 15.63 1.28 -13.38
C GLY A 329 14.84 0.09 -13.90
N ASN A 330 14.88 -1.00 -13.14
CA ASN A 330 14.26 -2.29 -13.43
C ASN A 330 13.59 -2.77 -12.13
N PRO A 331 12.85 -3.89 -12.09
CA PRO A 331 12.19 -4.33 -10.87
C PRO A 331 13.16 -4.52 -9.71
N ASP A 332 14.42 -4.88 -9.94
CA ASP A 332 15.39 -5.26 -8.91
C ASP A 332 16.43 -4.16 -8.60
N PHE A 333 16.28 -2.94 -9.12
CA PHE A 333 17.07 -1.77 -8.72
C PHE A 333 16.44 -0.45 -9.13
N LEU A 334 16.85 0.61 -8.45
CA LEU A 334 16.55 1.98 -8.83
C LEU A 334 17.84 2.80 -8.98
N GLU A 335 17.86 3.66 -9.99
CA GLU A 335 18.86 4.69 -10.18
C GLU A 335 18.31 5.99 -9.61
N LEU A 336 18.98 6.46 -8.58
CA LEU A 336 18.82 7.78 -7.99
C LEU A 336 19.62 8.81 -8.80
N SER A 337 19.69 10.06 -8.33
CA SER A 337 20.42 11.12 -9.04
C SER A 337 21.94 10.89 -9.06
N ASP A 338 22.47 10.16 -8.08
CA ASP A 338 23.90 9.98 -7.82
C ASP A 338 24.37 8.52 -7.96
N GLU A 339 23.55 7.55 -7.56
CA GLU A 339 23.93 6.14 -7.62
C GLU A 339 22.76 5.19 -7.91
N ARG A 340 23.10 3.93 -8.18
CA ARG A 340 22.15 2.83 -8.24
C ARG A 340 22.06 2.16 -6.88
N ILE A 341 20.84 1.95 -6.39
CA ILE A 341 20.56 1.25 -5.12
C ILE A 341 19.62 0.06 -5.32
N ALA A 342 19.63 -0.84 -4.34
CA ALA A 342 18.71 -1.98 -4.28
C ALA A 342 17.32 -1.59 -3.71
N PRO A 343 16.25 -2.32 -4.05
CA PRO A 343 14.91 -2.12 -3.49
C PRO A 343 14.85 -2.13 -1.96
N SER A 344 15.73 -2.87 -1.29
CA SER A 344 15.80 -2.94 0.17
C SER A 344 16.13 -1.59 0.84
N TRP A 345 16.64 -0.63 0.08
CA TRP A 345 16.90 0.77 0.47
C TRP A 345 15.77 1.74 0.16
N LEU A 346 14.62 1.27 -0.31
CA LEU A 346 13.41 2.09 -0.25
C LEU A 346 13.06 2.35 1.22
N PRO A 347 12.24 3.34 1.57
CA PRO A 347 11.83 3.57 2.96
C PRO A 347 10.98 2.45 3.58
N ILE A 348 11.11 2.23 4.89
CA ILE A 348 10.10 1.54 5.71
C ILE A 348 9.03 2.55 6.12
N LEU A 349 7.75 2.22 5.99
CA LEU A 349 6.67 3.12 6.33
C LEU A 349 6.18 2.92 7.77
N ASN A 350 5.97 4.02 8.48
CA ASN A 350 5.40 4.02 9.83
C ASN A 350 3.86 4.05 9.82
N ARG A 351 3.27 4.42 8.67
CA ARG A 351 1.82 4.51 8.42
C ARG A 351 1.51 4.03 7.01
N PRO A 352 0.26 3.66 6.70
CA PRO A 352 -0.17 3.29 5.36
C PRO A 352 -0.01 4.47 4.40
N ALA A 353 0.51 4.21 3.20
CA ALA A 353 0.65 5.24 2.17
C ALA A 353 0.02 4.83 0.84
N SER A 354 -0.50 5.80 0.11
CA SER A 354 -0.72 5.68 -1.33
C SER A 354 0.54 6.10 -2.09
N LEU A 355 0.79 5.53 -3.26
CA LEU A 355 2.04 5.68 -4.00
C LEU A 355 1.78 5.97 -5.48
N TYR A 356 2.36 7.06 -5.95
CA TYR A 356 2.62 7.26 -7.37
C TYR A 356 4.13 7.05 -7.59
N PHE A 357 4.49 5.95 -8.28
CA PHE A 357 5.89 5.63 -8.54
C PHE A 357 6.20 5.67 -10.03
N LEU A 358 6.83 6.77 -10.44
CA LEU A 358 7.35 6.93 -11.79
C LEU A 358 8.67 6.15 -11.86
N HIS A 359 8.57 4.90 -12.32
CA HIS A 359 9.68 3.96 -12.46
C HIS A 359 9.30 2.82 -13.43
N SER A 360 10.20 2.45 -14.33
CA SER A 360 9.97 1.38 -15.31
C SER A 360 9.95 -0.02 -14.67
N TRP A 361 8.99 -0.87 -15.06
CA TRP A 361 8.81 -2.24 -14.53
C TRP A 361 8.56 -2.34 -13.01
N SER A 362 8.16 -1.25 -12.35
CA SER A 362 7.99 -1.24 -10.90
C SER A 362 6.94 -2.24 -10.39
N LEU A 363 5.91 -2.51 -11.19
CA LEU A 363 4.83 -3.48 -10.97
C LEU A 363 4.95 -4.71 -11.88
N LYS A 364 6.16 -5.08 -12.34
CA LYS A 364 6.36 -6.30 -13.14
C LYS A 364 6.08 -7.58 -12.34
N ASN A 365 6.42 -7.57 -11.06
CA ASN A 365 6.18 -8.66 -10.12
C ASN A 365 5.88 -8.10 -8.72
N PRO A 366 4.66 -7.59 -8.50
CA PRO A 366 4.32 -6.88 -7.27
C PRO A 366 4.16 -7.77 -6.03
N GLU A 367 4.10 -9.10 -6.18
CA GLU A 367 4.12 -10.04 -5.04
C GLU A 367 5.53 -10.26 -4.45
N ALA A 368 6.57 -10.02 -5.25
CA ALA A 368 7.94 -10.30 -4.82
C ALA A 368 8.58 -9.11 -4.09
N ARG A 369 8.80 -9.26 -2.79
CA ARG A 369 9.49 -8.28 -1.93
C ARG A 369 10.90 -7.91 -2.41
N THR A 370 11.54 -8.71 -3.25
CA THR A 370 12.84 -8.38 -3.86
C THR A 370 12.72 -7.45 -5.07
N THR A 371 11.52 -6.96 -5.38
CA THR A 371 11.31 -5.94 -6.41
C THR A 371 10.95 -4.60 -5.79
N VAL A 372 11.15 -3.50 -6.52
CA VAL A 372 10.82 -2.15 -6.07
C VAL A 372 9.34 -2.05 -5.68
N GLY A 373 8.42 -2.55 -6.52
CA GLY A 373 7.00 -2.47 -6.21
C GLY A 373 6.57 -3.42 -5.11
N GLY A 374 7.09 -4.66 -5.09
CA GLY A 374 6.80 -5.59 -4.00
C GLY A 374 7.39 -5.16 -2.66
N THR A 375 8.51 -4.43 -2.65
CA THR A 375 9.06 -3.82 -1.43
C THR A 375 8.08 -2.80 -0.86
N TRP A 376 7.62 -1.85 -1.67
CA TRP A 376 6.63 -0.85 -1.28
C TRP A 376 5.34 -1.47 -0.74
N LEU A 377 4.78 -2.44 -1.45
CA LEU A 377 3.55 -3.14 -1.03
C LEU A 377 3.76 -3.91 0.28
N SER A 378 4.89 -4.60 0.44
CA SER A 378 5.23 -5.31 1.68
C SER A 378 5.39 -4.40 2.90
N ARG A 379 5.57 -3.10 2.68
CA ARG A 379 5.81 -2.09 3.71
C ARG A 379 4.59 -1.21 3.99
N GLY A 380 3.42 -1.56 3.45
CA GLY A 380 2.16 -0.92 3.82
C GLY A 380 1.60 0.06 2.78
N VAL A 381 2.15 0.09 1.56
CA VAL A 381 1.49 0.78 0.44
C VAL A 381 0.20 0.08 0.09
N TYR A 382 -0.90 0.83 0.02
CA TYR A 382 -2.25 0.26 -0.20
C TYR A 382 -2.96 0.73 -1.47
N ALA A 383 -2.46 1.78 -2.10
CA ALA A 383 -2.90 2.22 -3.42
C ALA A 383 -1.67 2.62 -4.22
N TYR A 384 -1.53 2.15 -5.46
CA TYR A 384 -0.28 2.27 -6.20
C TYR A 384 -0.50 2.40 -7.71
N ILE A 385 -0.07 3.52 -8.28
CA ILE A 385 0.12 3.73 -9.72
C ILE A 385 1.58 3.46 -10.10
N GLY A 386 1.81 2.45 -10.94
CA GLY A 386 3.16 2.07 -11.39
C GLY A 386 3.15 1.34 -12.73
N SER A 387 4.32 0.99 -13.27
CA SER A 387 4.40 0.35 -14.59
C SER A 387 4.70 -1.13 -14.48
N SER A 388 3.97 -1.98 -15.20
CA SER A 388 4.24 -3.43 -15.22
C SER A 388 5.27 -3.84 -16.26
N HIS A 389 5.53 -2.97 -17.23
CA HIS A 389 6.54 -3.11 -18.28
C HIS A 389 7.16 -1.73 -18.59
N GLU A 390 8.21 -1.66 -19.42
CA GLU A 390 8.78 -0.38 -19.91
C GLU A 390 7.69 0.52 -20.49
N PRO A 391 7.32 1.62 -19.81
CA PRO A 391 6.15 2.39 -20.21
C PRO A 391 6.50 3.54 -21.17
N MET A 392 7.77 3.91 -21.32
CA MET A 392 8.21 5.24 -21.78
C MET A 392 7.82 6.34 -20.79
N LEU A 393 8.70 7.33 -20.61
CA LEU A 393 8.47 8.44 -19.68
C LEU A 393 7.13 9.17 -19.94
N GLY A 394 6.83 9.39 -21.23
CA GLY A 394 5.61 10.08 -21.70
C GLY A 394 4.28 9.44 -21.30
N ALA A 395 4.30 8.15 -20.93
CA ALA A 395 3.08 7.41 -20.56
C ALA A 395 2.58 7.74 -19.15
N PHE A 396 3.45 8.25 -18.28
CA PHE A 396 3.06 8.70 -16.96
C PHE A 396 2.38 10.07 -17.04
N VAL A 397 1.33 10.27 -16.24
CA VAL A 397 0.77 11.61 -16.01
C VAL A 397 1.70 12.37 -15.06
N PRO A 398 2.13 13.61 -15.35
CA PRO A 398 2.99 14.40 -14.47
C PRO A 398 2.47 14.52 -13.03
N PRO A 399 3.34 14.51 -12.00
CA PRO A 399 2.92 14.65 -10.60
C PRO A 399 2.02 15.87 -10.35
N THR A 400 2.37 17.03 -10.92
CA THR A 400 1.60 18.28 -10.81
C THR A 400 0.18 18.14 -11.35
N GLU A 401 0.01 17.39 -12.44
CA GLU A 401 -1.30 17.16 -13.06
C GLU A 401 -2.14 16.16 -12.24
N ILE A 402 -1.52 15.11 -11.68
CA ILE A 402 -2.22 14.18 -10.77
C ILE A 402 -2.70 14.93 -9.52
N VAL A 403 -1.86 15.78 -8.93
CA VAL A 403 -2.24 16.61 -7.78
C VAL A 403 -3.41 17.52 -8.15
N ARG A 404 -3.35 18.23 -9.29
CA ARG A 404 -4.45 19.08 -9.75
C ARG A 404 -5.76 18.32 -9.89
N ARG A 405 -5.73 17.11 -10.47
CA ARG A 405 -6.90 16.24 -10.67
C ARG A 405 -7.48 15.75 -9.34
N THR A 406 -6.64 15.28 -8.43
CA THR A 406 -7.08 14.80 -7.10
C THR A 406 -7.64 15.92 -6.24
N MET A 407 -7.07 17.13 -6.31
CA MET A 407 -7.65 18.32 -5.69
C MET A 407 -9.03 18.69 -6.27
N SER A 408 -9.34 18.23 -7.48
CA SER A 408 -10.65 18.37 -8.14
C SER A 408 -11.57 17.16 -7.93
N LEU A 409 -11.31 16.37 -6.89
CA LEU A 409 -12.03 15.14 -6.52
C LEU A 409 -11.89 13.97 -7.48
N VAL A 410 -11.04 14.02 -8.51
CA VAL A 410 -10.78 12.82 -9.32
C VAL A 410 -10.11 11.76 -8.44
N PRO A 411 -10.61 10.51 -8.39
CA PRO A 411 -9.99 9.46 -7.60
C PRO A 411 -8.52 9.24 -7.98
N PHE A 412 -7.69 8.90 -7.00
CA PHE A 412 -6.23 8.87 -7.12
C PHE A 412 -5.74 7.99 -8.27
N LEU A 413 -6.22 6.73 -8.33
CA LEU A 413 -5.83 5.79 -9.39
C LEU A 413 -6.26 6.28 -10.78
N ILE A 414 -7.41 6.94 -10.86
CA ILE A 414 -7.97 7.51 -12.09
C ILE A 414 -7.15 8.73 -12.53
N ALA A 415 -6.75 9.58 -11.59
CA ALA A 415 -5.94 10.77 -11.86
C ALA A 415 -4.62 10.42 -12.55
N GLY A 416 -4.07 9.23 -12.30
CA GLY A 416 -2.88 8.67 -12.94
C GLY A 416 -3.05 8.17 -14.38
N ARG A 417 -4.23 8.27 -14.99
CA ARG A 417 -4.50 7.84 -16.38
C ARG A 417 -4.61 9.03 -17.33
N TRP A 418 -4.03 8.90 -18.52
CA TRP A 418 -4.32 9.85 -19.60
C TRP A 418 -5.75 9.66 -20.13
N ASN A 419 -6.40 10.77 -20.48
CA ASN A 419 -7.68 10.76 -21.18
C ASN A 419 -7.47 10.83 -22.71
N PRO A 420 -8.38 10.28 -23.52
CA PRO A 420 -8.31 10.40 -24.98
C PRO A 420 -8.14 11.86 -25.42
N GLY A 421 -7.19 12.08 -26.33
CA GLY A 421 -6.84 13.41 -26.85
C GLY A 421 -5.80 14.19 -26.02
N GLU A 422 -5.51 13.78 -24.78
CA GLU A 422 -4.47 14.45 -23.96
C GLU A 422 -3.06 13.97 -24.32
N ASN A 423 -2.92 12.67 -24.61
CA ASN A 423 -1.63 12.04 -24.83
C ASN A 423 -1.80 10.74 -25.66
N PRO A 424 -0.85 10.39 -26.57
CA PRO A 424 -0.89 9.11 -27.30
C PRO A 424 -1.00 7.85 -26.43
N TYR A 425 -0.53 7.91 -25.18
CA TYR A 425 -0.62 6.82 -24.21
C TYR A 425 -1.96 6.76 -23.45
N ALA A 426 -2.99 7.49 -23.88
CA ALA A 426 -4.37 7.34 -23.39
C ALA A 426 -5.04 6.03 -23.86
N ARG A 427 -4.52 5.44 -24.94
CA ARG A 427 -4.83 4.06 -25.35
C ARG A 427 -4.45 3.07 -24.25
N VAL A 428 -4.91 1.83 -24.38
CA VAL A 428 -4.50 0.75 -23.47
C VAL A 428 -2.97 0.65 -23.41
N TRP A 429 -2.41 0.67 -22.21
CA TRP A 429 -0.96 0.74 -22.03
C TRP A 429 -0.44 -0.02 -20.80
N ARG A 430 0.78 0.28 -20.38
CA ARG A 430 1.62 -0.52 -19.46
C ARG A 430 1.58 -0.05 -17.99
N LEU A 431 0.65 0.83 -17.63
CA LEU A 431 0.49 1.31 -16.26
C LEU A 431 -0.57 0.48 -15.51
N ASN A 432 -0.21 -0.05 -14.35
CA ASN A 432 -1.14 -0.71 -13.44
C ASN A 432 -1.59 0.22 -12.32
N THR A 433 -2.81 -0.04 -11.84
CA THR A 433 -3.43 0.64 -10.70
C THR A 433 -3.84 -0.39 -9.65
N ILE A 434 -3.07 -0.48 -8.57
CA ILE A 434 -3.35 -1.34 -7.42
C ILE A 434 -4.13 -0.55 -6.36
N GLY A 435 -5.12 -1.17 -5.74
CA GLY A 435 -5.99 -0.56 -4.73
C GLY A 435 -7.38 -0.19 -5.28
N ASP A 436 -8.12 0.56 -4.47
CA ASP A 436 -9.49 0.98 -4.75
C ASP A 436 -9.53 2.13 -5.78
N PRO A 437 -10.21 1.96 -6.94
CA PRO A 437 -10.32 3.00 -7.97
C PRO A 437 -11.15 4.20 -7.52
N LEU A 438 -11.90 4.09 -6.41
CA LEU A 438 -12.72 5.16 -5.83
C LEU A 438 -12.00 5.94 -4.73
N MET A 439 -10.74 5.62 -4.42
CA MET A 439 -9.99 6.32 -3.37
C MET A 439 -9.77 7.80 -3.71
N LEU A 440 -10.17 8.71 -2.81
CA LEU A 440 -9.99 10.15 -2.96
C LEU A 440 -8.79 10.66 -2.16
N CYS A 441 -8.08 11.64 -2.73
CA CYS A 441 -7.07 12.46 -2.04
C CYS A 441 -7.43 13.95 -2.19
N PRO A 442 -8.54 14.41 -1.58
CA PRO A 442 -9.06 15.75 -1.78
C PRO A 442 -8.34 16.78 -0.89
N PRO A 443 -8.61 18.09 -1.03
CA PRO A 443 -8.20 19.08 -0.04
C PRO A 443 -8.67 18.72 1.37
N LYS A 444 -7.92 19.13 2.39
CA LYS A 444 -8.27 18.87 3.79
C LYS A 444 -9.65 19.46 4.12
N GLY A 445 -10.52 18.65 4.71
CA GLY A 445 -11.87 19.05 5.08
C GLY A 445 -12.89 19.12 3.92
N ALA A 446 -12.50 18.76 2.68
CA ALA A 446 -13.44 18.68 1.56
C ALA A 446 -14.52 17.58 1.76
N ILE A 447 -14.16 16.50 2.46
CA ILE A 447 -15.09 15.45 2.88
C ILE A 447 -15.30 15.57 4.38
N LYS A 448 -16.45 16.09 4.79
CA LYS A 448 -16.82 16.18 6.21
C LYS A 448 -17.42 14.85 6.67
N ARG A 449 -16.63 14.05 7.38
CA ARG A 449 -17.09 12.79 7.95
C ARG A 449 -17.75 13.03 9.31
N THR A 450 -18.86 12.35 9.55
CA THR A 450 -19.48 12.30 10.87
C THR A 450 -18.79 11.20 11.67
N TYR A 451 -18.19 11.57 12.80
CA TYR A 451 -17.58 10.62 13.72
C TYR A 451 -18.51 10.31 14.89
N LEU A 452 -18.60 9.04 15.24
CA LEU A 452 -19.31 8.54 16.41
C LEU A 452 -18.30 8.02 17.43
N GLU A 453 -18.67 8.02 18.70
CA GLU A 453 -17.86 7.42 19.77
C GLU A 453 -17.74 5.91 19.58
N ALA A 454 -16.65 5.36 20.14
CA ALA A 454 -16.49 3.92 20.29
C ALA A 454 -17.61 3.35 21.18
N VAL A 455 -18.02 2.11 20.91
CA VAL A 455 -19.09 1.43 21.65
C VAL A 455 -18.56 0.14 22.25
N GLU A 456 -18.84 -0.04 23.54
CA GLU A 456 -18.57 -1.28 24.24
C GLU A 456 -19.49 -2.40 23.75
N ASN A 457 -18.97 -3.61 23.71
CA ASN A 457 -19.71 -4.82 23.37
C ASN A 457 -19.15 -5.97 24.20
N GLU A 458 -20.03 -6.83 24.70
CA GLU A 458 -19.64 -7.97 25.52
C GLU A 458 -18.72 -8.96 24.78
N ALA A 459 -18.80 -9.03 23.45
CA ALA A 459 -17.94 -9.88 22.63
C ALA A 459 -16.56 -9.26 22.33
N TYR A 460 -16.26 -8.06 22.85
CA TYR A 460 -15.02 -7.33 22.61
C TYR A 460 -14.20 -7.20 23.89
N THR A 461 -12.88 -7.33 23.75
CA THR A 461 -11.93 -6.97 24.81
C THR A 461 -11.03 -5.84 24.31
N SER A 462 -10.91 -4.76 25.08
CA SER A 462 -10.07 -3.64 24.66
C SER A 462 -8.59 -4.04 24.70
N LEU A 463 -7.80 -3.59 23.72
CA LEU A 463 -6.34 -3.78 23.74
C LEU A 463 -5.69 -3.08 24.94
N ALA A 464 -6.31 -2.02 25.47
CA ALA A 464 -5.83 -1.37 26.69
C ALA A 464 -5.95 -2.29 27.91
N THR A 465 -7.10 -2.98 28.04
CA THR A 465 -7.34 -3.99 29.08
C THR A 465 -6.34 -5.14 28.93
N LEU A 466 -6.22 -5.71 27.74
CA LEU A 466 -5.27 -6.81 27.46
C LEU A 466 -3.82 -6.40 27.73
N ALA A 467 -3.43 -5.17 27.39
CA ALA A 467 -2.09 -4.66 27.67
C ALA A 467 -1.86 -4.54 29.17
N LYS A 468 -2.83 -4.01 29.93
CA LYS A 468 -2.76 -3.91 31.39
C LYS A 468 -2.65 -5.29 32.06
N GLU A 469 -3.45 -6.25 31.62
CA GLU A 469 -3.40 -7.64 32.11
C GLU A 469 -2.05 -8.28 31.80
N SER A 470 -1.53 -8.09 30.58
CA SER A 470 -0.21 -8.60 30.18
C SER A 470 0.92 -7.95 30.97
N LEU A 471 0.81 -6.66 31.32
CA LEU A 471 1.76 -5.98 32.21
C LEU A 471 1.69 -6.49 33.66
N GLN A 472 0.50 -6.89 34.13
CA GLN A 472 0.41 -7.52 35.45
C GLN A 472 1.02 -8.94 35.44
N GLU A 473 0.88 -9.67 34.33
CA GLU A 473 1.53 -10.97 34.12
C GLU A 473 3.06 -10.85 34.18
N THR A 474 3.67 -9.80 33.59
CA THR A 474 5.12 -9.60 33.68
C THR A 474 5.61 -9.33 35.10
N VAL A 475 4.79 -8.76 35.97
CA VAL A 475 5.12 -8.58 37.39
C VAL A 475 4.99 -9.89 38.17
N ASN A 476 3.93 -10.65 37.91
CA ASN A 476 3.61 -11.86 38.66
C ASN A 476 4.50 -13.05 38.26
N GLN A 477 4.77 -13.19 36.97
CA GLN A 477 5.49 -14.30 36.35
C GLN A 477 6.39 -13.77 35.21
N PRO A 478 7.48 -13.06 35.55
CA PRO A 478 8.35 -12.44 34.55
C PRO A 478 8.99 -13.51 33.66
N SER A 479 8.78 -13.37 32.35
CA SER A 479 9.32 -14.26 31.32
C SER A 479 9.42 -13.55 29.98
N ASP A 480 10.30 -14.03 29.09
CA ASP A 480 10.43 -13.48 27.72
C ASP A 480 9.08 -13.46 26.98
N GLN A 481 8.26 -14.50 27.16
CA GLN A 481 6.93 -14.60 26.54
C GLN A 481 5.94 -13.57 27.09
N ALA A 482 5.89 -13.36 28.41
CA ALA A 482 5.01 -12.38 29.02
C ALA A 482 5.38 -10.96 28.57
N PHE A 483 6.68 -10.63 28.54
CA PHE A 483 7.17 -9.33 28.05
C PHE A 483 6.91 -9.16 26.55
N ALA A 484 7.14 -10.18 25.73
CA ALA A 484 6.83 -10.13 24.30
C ALA A 484 5.36 -9.81 24.04
N ARG A 485 4.45 -10.48 24.76
CA ARG A 485 3.01 -10.24 24.65
C ARG A 485 2.64 -8.80 25.01
N ALA A 486 3.14 -8.30 26.14
CA ALA A 486 2.88 -6.92 26.58
C ALA A 486 3.41 -5.89 25.56
N ILE A 487 4.65 -6.06 25.09
CA ILE A 487 5.28 -5.20 24.08
C ILE A 487 4.49 -5.23 22.77
N SER A 488 4.09 -6.41 22.28
CA SER A 488 3.29 -6.51 21.05
C SER A 488 1.96 -5.76 21.15
N LEU A 489 1.23 -5.88 22.26
CA LEU A 489 -0.03 -5.16 22.46
C LEU A 489 0.14 -3.64 22.49
N LEU A 490 1.22 -3.15 23.12
CA LEU A 490 1.57 -1.73 23.13
C LEU A 490 1.95 -1.24 21.72
N CYS A 491 2.75 -2.01 20.99
CA CYS A 491 3.09 -1.72 19.59
C CYS A 491 1.84 -1.63 18.70
N SER A 492 0.88 -2.56 18.84
CA SER A 492 -0.39 -2.56 18.10
C SER A 492 -1.27 -1.35 18.41
N LYS A 493 -1.22 -0.84 19.65
CA LYS A 493 -1.89 0.41 20.05
C LYS A 493 -1.22 1.67 19.52
N GLY A 494 0.06 1.59 19.17
CA GLY A 494 0.86 2.74 18.77
C GLY A 494 1.81 3.29 19.85
N ASP A 495 1.90 2.64 21.01
CA ASP A 495 2.56 3.17 22.22
C ASP A 495 4.04 2.79 22.29
N ASP A 496 4.84 3.28 21.33
CA ASP A 496 6.26 2.88 21.19
C ASP A 496 7.12 3.19 22.42
N SER A 497 6.91 4.36 23.04
CA SER A 497 7.69 4.76 24.22
C SER A 497 7.44 3.81 25.40
N ILE A 498 6.18 3.41 25.62
CA ILE A 498 5.84 2.46 26.69
C ILE A 498 6.37 1.06 26.34
N ALA A 499 6.30 0.64 25.07
CA ALA A 499 6.90 -0.61 24.62
C ALA A 499 8.41 -0.67 24.89
N GLN A 500 9.13 0.45 24.67
CA GLN A 500 10.53 0.58 25.04
C GLN A 500 10.75 0.51 26.56
N ASP A 501 9.91 1.18 27.36
CA ASP A 501 10.04 1.14 28.83
C ASP A 501 9.86 -0.29 29.36
N VAL A 502 8.90 -1.04 28.82
CA VAL A 502 8.67 -2.45 29.17
C VAL A 502 9.85 -3.33 28.78
N TRP A 503 10.48 -3.07 27.64
CA TRP A 503 11.74 -3.71 27.24
C TRP A 503 12.90 -3.39 28.21
N ASN A 504 13.01 -2.15 28.66
CA ASN A 504 14.03 -1.78 29.64
C ASN A 504 13.80 -2.48 30.98
N ILE A 505 12.54 -2.65 31.40
CA ILE A 505 12.18 -3.41 32.60
C ILE A 505 12.59 -4.88 32.46
N SER A 506 12.30 -5.53 31.33
CA SER A 506 12.71 -6.92 31.11
C SER A 506 14.22 -7.10 31.13
N ALA A 507 14.98 -6.10 30.65
CA ALA A 507 16.43 -6.03 30.78
C ALA A 507 16.88 -6.02 32.25
N THR A 508 16.29 -5.16 33.08
CA THR A 508 16.65 -5.07 34.51
C THR A 508 16.28 -6.32 35.31
N GLN A 509 15.25 -7.05 34.89
CA GLN A 509 14.80 -8.29 35.53
C GLN A 509 15.56 -9.54 35.04
N GLY A 510 16.47 -9.39 34.07
CA GLY A 510 17.25 -10.51 33.52
C GLY A 510 16.41 -11.50 32.71
N THR A 511 15.27 -11.07 32.17
CA THR A 511 14.32 -11.93 31.44
C THR A 511 14.30 -11.66 29.93
N LEU A 512 15.32 -10.98 29.41
CA LEU A 512 15.46 -10.74 27.98
C LEU A 512 15.56 -12.05 27.21
N GLY A 513 14.90 -12.09 26.06
CA GLY A 513 15.00 -13.20 25.15
C GLY A 513 14.58 -12.84 23.73
N PRO A 514 14.63 -13.81 22.81
CA PRO A 514 14.37 -13.58 21.40
C PRO A 514 12.93 -13.12 21.10
N LEU A 515 11.94 -13.47 21.94
CA LEU A 515 10.54 -13.08 21.70
C LEU A 515 10.30 -11.61 21.99
N SER A 516 10.71 -11.14 23.17
CA SER A 516 10.59 -9.72 23.55
C SER A 516 11.45 -8.83 22.66
N ALA A 517 12.65 -9.31 22.29
CA ALA A 517 13.52 -8.63 21.35
C ALA A 517 12.83 -8.39 20.01
N ARG A 518 12.25 -9.44 19.40
CA ARG A 518 11.52 -9.30 18.13
C ARG A 518 10.33 -8.35 18.26
N ALA A 519 9.58 -8.45 19.36
CA ALA A 519 8.40 -7.61 19.59
C ALA A 519 8.74 -6.11 19.68
N VAL A 520 9.90 -5.76 20.26
CA VAL A 520 10.28 -4.36 20.50
C VAL A 520 10.99 -3.69 19.31
N LEU A 521 11.62 -4.46 18.41
CA LEU A 521 12.42 -3.91 17.30
C LEU A 521 11.70 -2.80 16.50
N PRO A 522 10.42 -2.95 16.10
CA PRO A 522 9.73 -1.89 15.38
C PRO A 522 9.59 -0.58 16.17
N ALA A 523 9.36 -0.66 17.49
CA ALA A 523 9.27 0.51 18.35
C ALA A 523 10.64 1.20 18.49
N LEU A 524 11.71 0.43 18.75
CA LEU A 524 13.06 0.97 18.87
C LEU A 524 13.56 1.59 17.56
N PHE A 525 13.20 1.01 16.42
CA PHE A 525 13.48 1.56 15.10
C PHE A 525 12.83 2.95 14.93
N ARG A 526 11.53 3.06 15.21
CA ARG A 526 10.80 4.34 15.10
C ARG A 526 11.28 5.40 16.08
N LEU A 527 11.63 4.99 17.30
CA LEU A 527 12.23 5.88 18.31
C LEU A 527 13.70 6.20 18.03
N GLN A 528 14.29 5.59 17.00
CA GLN A 528 15.71 5.71 16.63
C GLN A 528 16.67 5.36 17.79
N ASN A 529 16.23 4.52 18.73
CA ASN A 529 17.05 4.09 19.86
C ASN A 529 18.04 3.01 19.42
N THR A 530 19.15 3.46 18.86
CA THR A 530 20.17 2.63 18.22
C THR A 530 20.74 1.57 19.17
N ASP A 531 21.09 1.96 20.40
CA ASP A 531 21.76 1.05 21.33
C ASP A 531 20.83 -0.08 21.78
N ALA A 532 19.60 0.27 22.17
CA ALA A 532 18.59 -0.73 22.51
C ALA A 532 18.23 -1.61 21.29
N PHE A 533 18.15 -1.02 20.09
CA PHE A 533 17.86 -1.75 18.87
C PHE A 533 18.95 -2.79 18.57
N LEU A 534 20.23 -2.41 18.63
CA LEU A 534 21.34 -3.33 18.40
C LEU A 534 21.38 -4.44 19.45
N HIS A 535 21.08 -4.13 20.72
CA HIS A 535 20.97 -5.13 21.77
C HIS A 535 19.83 -6.12 21.46
N ALA A 536 18.61 -5.65 21.20
CA ALA A 536 17.48 -6.50 20.83
C ALA A 536 17.79 -7.35 19.58
N PHE A 537 18.35 -6.74 18.54
CA PHE A 537 18.70 -7.42 17.30
C PHE A 537 19.72 -8.55 17.51
N SER A 538 20.67 -8.36 18.43
CA SER A 538 21.67 -9.38 18.76
C SER A 538 21.09 -10.63 19.43
N LEU A 539 19.96 -10.49 20.12
CA LEU A 539 19.26 -11.59 20.80
C LEU A 539 18.42 -12.45 19.85
N LEU A 540 18.27 -12.06 18.58
CA LEU A 540 17.51 -12.82 17.61
C LEU A 540 18.26 -14.06 17.11
N ASN A 541 17.69 -15.24 17.40
CA ASN A 541 18.14 -16.53 16.87
C ASN A 541 18.08 -16.59 15.34
N THR A 542 17.02 -16.02 14.76
CA THR A 542 16.80 -15.94 13.32
C THR A 542 16.36 -14.54 12.94
N LYS A 543 16.88 -14.04 11.82
CA LYS A 543 16.67 -12.66 11.38
C LYS A 543 15.85 -12.68 10.10
N MET A 544 14.68 -12.07 10.17
CA MET A 544 13.77 -11.89 9.05
C MET A 544 14.21 -10.69 8.22
N GLY A 545 13.84 -10.68 6.93
CA GLY A 545 14.28 -9.60 6.05
C GLY A 545 13.84 -8.22 6.50
N ILE A 546 12.71 -8.05 7.21
CA ILE A 546 12.28 -6.71 7.69
C ILE A 546 13.12 -6.22 8.86
N GLU A 547 13.55 -7.14 9.73
CA GLU A 547 14.46 -6.85 10.84
C GLU A 547 15.83 -6.43 10.29
N GLN A 548 16.30 -7.10 9.25
CA GLN A 548 17.54 -6.71 8.56
C GLN A 548 17.39 -5.36 7.85
N ASP A 549 16.26 -5.08 7.21
CA ASP A 549 16.03 -3.76 6.60
C ASP A 549 16.05 -2.64 7.66
N MET A 550 15.41 -2.85 8.82
CA MET A 550 15.47 -1.90 9.93
C MET A 550 16.90 -1.67 10.43
N LEU A 551 17.71 -2.73 10.58
CA LEU A 551 19.12 -2.61 10.93
C LEU A 551 19.86 -1.72 9.91
N TRP A 552 19.75 -2.03 8.62
CA TRP A 552 20.47 -1.30 7.59
C TRP A 552 20.05 0.17 7.49
N GLN A 553 18.76 0.47 7.60
CA GLN A 553 18.28 1.86 7.58
C GLN A 553 18.70 2.64 8.83
N LEU A 554 18.71 2.00 10.00
CA LEU A 554 18.99 2.70 11.25
C LEU A 554 20.48 2.97 11.46
N VAL A 555 21.37 2.02 11.09
CA VAL A 555 22.76 2.05 11.57
C VAL A 555 23.84 2.00 10.50
N SER A 556 23.51 1.83 9.21
CA SER A 556 24.52 1.66 8.16
C SER A 556 25.44 2.86 7.97
N SER A 557 24.89 4.08 8.09
CA SER A 557 25.61 5.34 7.88
C SER A 557 26.37 5.82 9.11
N ARG A 558 26.14 5.22 10.29
CA ARG A 558 26.79 5.65 11.54
C ARG A 558 28.21 5.11 11.66
N ALA A 559 29.11 5.94 12.15
CA ALA A 559 30.54 5.60 12.28
C ALA A 559 30.82 4.64 13.45
N ASP A 560 29.98 4.67 14.49
CA ASP A 560 30.10 3.89 15.73
C ASP A 560 29.50 2.48 15.62
N THR A 561 28.70 2.21 14.58
CA THR A 561 28.10 0.88 14.35
C THR A 561 29.16 -0.22 14.25
N PRO A 562 29.07 -1.29 15.05
CA PRO A 562 29.97 -2.44 14.93
C PRO A 562 29.96 -3.03 13.52
N LEU A 563 31.11 -2.95 12.82
CA LEU A 563 31.24 -3.43 11.43
C LEU A 563 30.82 -4.89 11.25
N GLN A 564 31.12 -5.74 12.23
CA GLN A 564 30.81 -7.16 12.14
C GLN A 564 29.31 -7.39 12.03
N VAL A 565 28.50 -6.61 12.74
CA VAL A 565 27.03 -6.71 12.70
C VAL A 565 26.52 -6.44 11.29
N LEU A 566 27.08 -5.48 10.55
CA LEU A 566 26.68 -5.23 9.16
C LEU A 566 27.18 -6.32 8.21
N ILE A 567 28.41 -6.80 8.37
CA ILE A 567 29.00 -7.86 7.53
C ILE A 567 28.19 -9.17 7.64
N ASP A 568 27.81 -9.54 8.87
CA ASP A 568 27.03 -10.75 9.13
C ASP A 568 25.59 -10.65 8.62
N ASN A 569 25.12 -9.44 8.33
CA ASN A 569 23.74 -9.15 7.95
C ASN A 569 23.58 -8.51 6.56
N LEU A 570 24.55 -8.69 5.66
CA LEU A 570 24.39 -8.36 4.23
C LEU A 570 23.11 -9.02 3.68
N ARG A 571 22.18 -8.23 3.13
CA ARG A 571 20.82 -8.69 2.80
C ARG A 571 20.80 -9.45 1.50
N LYS A 572 20.14 -10.60 1.47
CA LYS A 572 19.90 -11.34 0.22
C LYS A 572 18.64 -10.81 -0.50
N PRO A 573 18.64 -10.69 -1.84
CA PRO A 573 19.73 -10.98 -2.77
C PRO A 573 20.60 -9.74 -3.10
N PHE A 574 20.74 -8.76 -2.20
CA PHE A 574 21.41 -7.46 -2.43
C PHE A 574 22.75 -7.32 -1.70
N GLU A 575 23.41 -8.44 -1.41
CA GLU A 575 24.62 -8.47 -0.59
C GLU A 575 25.75 -7.62 -1.17
N LEU A 576 25.82 -7.51 -2.49
CA LEU A 576 26.78 -6.64 -3.18
C LEU A 576 26.49 -5.17 -2.89
N ASP A 577 25.24 -4.73 -3.08
CA ASP A 577 24.83 -3.35 -2.89
C ASP A 577 25.08 -2.92 -1.43
N ASP A 578 24.78 -3.79 -0.45
CA ASP A 578 25.08 -3.55 0.96
C ASP A 578 26.60 -3.49 1.24
N LEU A 579 27.42 -4.36 0.61
CA LEU A 579 28.87 -4.33 0.78
C LEU A 579 29.46 -3.03 0.25
N LEU A 580 28.97 -2.51 -0.88
CA LEU A 580 29.45 -1.26 -1.46
C LEU A 580 29.29 -0.06 -0.52
N ILE A 581 28.25 -0.07 0.34
CA ILE A 581 28.03 0.98 1.34
C ILE A 581 29.08 0.95 2.44
N ILE A 582 29.50 -0.23 2.88
CA ILE A 582 30.41 -0.38 4.04
C ILE A 582 31.87 -0.64 3.65
N ARG A 583 32.18 -0.93 2.38
CA ARG A 583 33.52 -1.38 1.95
C ARG A 583 34.63 -0.44 2.38
N THR A 584 34.47 0.86 2.19
CA THR A 584 35.51 1.86 2.53
C THR A 584 35.73 1.91 4.05
N ARG A 585 34.68 1.67 4.85
CA ARG A 585 34.81 1.54 6.30
C ARG A 585 35.55 0.27 6.69
N VAL A 586 35.31 -0.84 5.99
CA VAL A 586 36.04 -2.10 6.19
C VAL A 586 37.51 -1.96 5.81
N GLU A 587 37.82 -1.36 4.66
CA GLU A 587 39.20 -1.09 4.23
C GLU A 587 39.96 -0.27 5.28
N ARG A 588 39.37 0.84 5.71
CA ARG A 588 39.99 1.76 6.67
C ARG A 588 40.27 1.11 8.02
N LEU A 589 39.37 0.25 8.50
CA LEU A 589 39.44 -0.31 9.86
C LEU A 589 40.06 -1.71 9.93
N ARG A 590 40.02 -2.49 8.85
CA ARG A 590 40.45 -3.91 8.81
C ARG A 590 41.37 -4.24 7.64
N GLY A 591 41.69 -3.27 6.78
CA GLY A 591 42.55 -3.43 5.62
C GLY A 591 41.83 -4.03 4.40
N VAL A 592 42.46 -3.89 3.24
CA VAL A 592 41.95 -4.37 1.94
C VAL A 592 41.71 -5.88 1.92
N ASN A 593 42.59 -6.67 2.55
CA ASN A 593 42.45 -8.12 2.63
C ASN A 593 41.15 -8.58 3.30
N ALA A 594 40.61 -7.79 4.25
CA ALA A 594 39.33 -8.10 4.87
C ALA A 594 38.16 -7.97 3.88
N VAL A 595 38.20 -6.97 2.99
CA VAL A 595 37.18 -6.82 1.94
C VAL A 595 37.28 -7.97 0.93
N ILE A 596 38.49 -8.31 0.48
CA ILE A 596 38.74 -9.44 -0.42
C ILE A 596 38.16 -10.74 0.17
N SER A 597 38.40 -11.00 1.46
CA SER A 597 37.88 -12.18 2.16
C SER A 597 36.36 -12.23 2.16
N ILE A 598 35.68 -11.10 2.44
CA ILE A 598 34.21 -11.01 2.38
C ILE A 598 33.72 -11.30 0.95
N ILE A 599 34.34 -10.71 -0.06
CA ILE A 599 33.97 -10.91 -1.47
C ILE A 599 34.11 -12.39 -1.86
N GLN A 600 35.24 -13.02 -1.53
CA GLN A 600 35.52 -14.42 -1.82
C GLN A 600 34.52 -15.36 -1.13
N ASP A 601 34.15 -15.06 0.13
CA ASP A 601 33.15 -15.84 0.84
C ASP A 601 31.77 -15.73 0.17
N LYS A 602 31.33 -14.51 -0.15
CA LYS A 602 30.05 -14.28 -0.82
C LYS A 602 30.00 -14.89 -2.21
N LEU A 603 31.11 -14.91 -2.96
CA LEU A 603 31.20 -15.56 -4.27
C LEU A 603 30.86 -17.06 -4.25
N LYS A 604 31.02 -17.75 -3.12
CA LYS A 604 30.66 -19.18 -2.99
C LYS A 604 29.16 -19.43 -3.15
N THR A 605 28.33 -18.44 -2.80
CA THR A 605 26.86 -18.59 -2.80
C THR A 605 26.13 -17.60 -3.71
N ALA A 606 26.84 -16.56 -4.18
CA ALA A 606 26.29 -15.54 -5.06
C ALA A 606 25.84 -16.14 -6.41
N LYS A 607 24.72 -15.63 -6.93
CA LYS A 607 24.18 -16.00 -8.24
C LYS A 607 23.88 -14.75 -9.06
N GLY A 608 23.88 -14.89 -10.39
CA GLY A 608 23.41 -13.86 -11.30
C GLY A 608 24.14 -12.52 -11.16
N ARG A 609 23.41 -11.45 -10.83
CA ARG A 609 23.97 -10.09 -10.70
C ARG A 609 25.03 -10.00 -9.60
N ASN A 610 24.77 -10.55 -8.41
CA ASN A 610 25.74 -10.51 -7.31
C ASN A 610 27.05 -11.20 -7.68
N GLN A 611 26.97 -12.37 -8.32
CA GLN A 611 28.16 -13.10 -8.72
C GLN A 611 29.04 -12.25 -9.66
N ARG A 612 28.44 -11.67 -10.71
CA ARG A 612 29.16 -10.81 -11.66
C ARG A 612 29.73 -9.55 -10.99
N GLY A 613 28.97 -8.93 -10.09
CA GLY A 613 29.41 -7.72 -9.41
C GLY A 613 30.51 -7.98 -8.38
N PHE A 614 30.44 -9.07 -7.62
CA PHE A 614 31.52 -9.49 -6.74
C PHE A 614 32.78 -9.89 -7.52
N GLN A 615 32.66 -10.55 -8.68
CA GLN A 615 33.81 -10.85 -9.54
C GLN A 615 34.49 -9.57 -10.04
N ARG A 616 33.71 -8.58 -10.46
CA ARG A 616 34.24 -7.27 -10.87
C ARG A 616 34.94 -6.56 -9.72
N LEU A 617 34.29 -6.50 -8.56
CA LEU A 617 34.84 -5.86 -7.37
C LEU A 617 36.13 -6.56 -6.90
N LEU A 618 36.19 -7.89 -6.96
CA LEU A 618 37.42 -8.64 -6.64
C LEU A 618 38.57 -8.27 -7.57
N LYS A 619 38.28 -8.06 -8.86
CA LYS A 619 39.29 -7.63 -9.84
C LYS A 619 39.84 -6.23 -9.49
N GLU A 620 38.97 -5.29 -9.11
CA GLU A 620 39.36 -3.93 -8.69
C GLU A 620 40.33 -3.90 -7.48
N TYR A 621 40.34 -4.93 -6.64
CA TYR A 621 41.28 -5.02 -5.50
C TYR A 621 42.56 -5.80 -5.81
N ASN A 622 42.60 -6.54 -6.91
CA ASN A 622 43.77 -7.31 -7.34
C ASN A 622 44.61 -6.57 -8.38
N ASP A 623 44.01 -5.60 -9.07
CA ASP A 623 44.68 -4.60 -9.93
C ASP A 623 45.24 -3.46 -9.06
#